data_AF-J9D1X3-F1
#
_entry.id   AF-J9D1X3-F1
#
_cell.length_a   1.000
_cell.length_b   1.000
_cell.length_c   1.000
_cell.angle_alpha   90.00
_cell.angle_beta   90.00
_cell.angle_gamma   90.00
#
_symmetry.space_group_name_H-M   'P 1'
#
loop_
_entity.id
_entity.type
_entity.pdbx_description
1 polymer ?
#
loop_
_entity_poly.entity_id
_entity_poly.type
_entity_poly.pdbx_seq_one_letter_code
_entity_poly.pdbx_strand_id
1 'polypeptide(L)'
;MTFKRIRNKKIDTQTTYPVKLLQDLDEKRLQFHVQSNVNTGMEDHEKEEVHLKKVLQKSELHIPTPKIEQIEGVIEKYKPLYKKSKEYIKFNDDCPNDYILSEEDLHFCKENNFTEAFFVDYLSQMKDENEKFLQNKIKKQCNSNSSNIGYSNFDTSYISNTSVIGNNSIDNNTIGSNIINRNNIIISNNDGIIEDLSSMVNGITANYNEIQSTPFGLNISQDENSQKITQIMPEKIEKLRDYIQDRILLLYDNNGFNAYACFRRYIIKAARQSRRSETTCIDQIHKVFGEMRYTENLFQIAQHKFETELDLAKTISGISNLGCAQSLLYKNVNASDKKFRRNVMNPILGIKRKEKIVPFYKKCKFATLRFDKNLILELQKVMYEGDKHKKDDIDKAFNLFEYFGSNEM
;
A
#
# COMPACT_ATOMS: atom_id res chain seq x y z
N MET A 1 51.85 -12.17 -40.51
CA MET A 1 51.93 -12.94 -39.25
C MET A 1 50.53 -13.13 -38.70
N THR A 2 50.00 -14.34 -38.70
CA THR A 2 48.65 -14.68 -38.22
C THR A 2 48.72 -14.97 -36.72
N PHE A 3 48.20 -14.07 -35.90
CA PHE A 3 48.10 -14.27 -34.45
C PHE A 3 47.06 -15.37 -34.17
N LYS A 4 47.52 -16.54 -33.72
CA LYS A 4 46.63 -17.62 -33.25
C LYS A 4 45.82 -17.12 -32.05
N ARG A 5 44.50 -17.08 -32.21
CA ARG A 5 43.53 -16.75 -31.16
C ARG A 5 43.75 -17.69 -29.96
N ILE A 6 44.25 -17.15 -28.84
CA ILE A 6 44.41 -17.90 -27.60
C ILE A 6 43.00 -18.10 -27.03
N ARG A 7 42.53 -19.36 -26.98
CA ARG A 7 41.28 -19.70 -26.31
C ARG A 7 41.49 -19.59 -24.80
N ASN A 8 40.57 -18.93 -24.11
CA ASN A 8 40.53 -18.86 -22.65
C ASN A 8 40.49 -20.29 -22.08
N LYS A 9 41.60 -20.75 -21.50
CA LYS A 9 41.61 -21.98 -20.71
C LYS A 9 40.88 -21.68 -19.40
N LYS A 10 39.81 -22.40 -19.11
CA LYS A 10 39.15 -22.35 -17.81
C LYS A 10 40.17 -22.76 -16.74
N ILE A 11 40.26 -21.98 -15.66
CA ILE A 11 41.11 -22.29 -14.52
C ILE A 11 40.56 -23.55 -13.88
N ASP A 12 41.44 -24.53 -13.65
CA ASP A 12 41.07 -25.82 -13.08
C ASP A 12 41.00 -25.69 -11.56
N THR A 13 39.84 -26.01 -10.99
CA THR A 13 39.51 -25.74 -9.58
C THR A 13 40.19 -26.71 -8.60
N GLN A 14 40.77 -27.81 -9.10
CA GLN A 14 41.44 -28.80 -8.27
C GLN A 14 42.95 -28.53 -8.09
N THR A 15 43.55 -27.73 -8.97
CA THR A 15 44.98 -27.39 -8.87
C THR A 15 45.20 -26.25 -7.88
N THR A 16 45.97 -26.52 -6.83
CA THR A 16 46.47 -25.48 -5.92
C THR A 16 47.56 -24.67 -6.63
N TYR A 17 47.27 -23.40 -6.89
CA TYR A 17 48.24 -22.49 -7.49
C TYR A 17 49.07 -21.80 -6.40
N PRO A 18 50.41 -21.79 -6.51
CA PRO A 18 51.25 -21.05 -5.57
C PRO A 18 51.01 -19.55 -5.75
N VAL A 19 50.43 -18.93 -4.73
CA VAL A 19 50.24 -17.47 -4.67
C VAL A 19 51.59 -16.87 -4.32
N LYS A 20 52.19 -16.15 -5.27
CA LYS A 20 53.38 -15.33 -5.00
C LYS A 20 52.95 -13.94 -4.56
N LEU A 21 53.71 -13.37 -3.62
CA LEU A 21 53.54 -11.99 -3.21
C LEU A 21 53.96 -11.06 -4.34
N LEU A 22 53.33 -9.89 -4.43
CA LEU A 22 53.54 -8.92 -5.50
C LEU A 22 55.01 -8.51 -5.66
N GLN A 23 55.77 -8.57 -4.55
CA GLN A 23 57.18 -8.21 -4.44
C GLN A 23 58.11 -9.22 -5.15
N ASP A 24 57.66 -10.47 -5.33
CA ASP A 24 58.44 -11.56 -5.94
C ASP A 24 58.17 -11.72 -7.45
N LEU A 25 57.33 -10.87 -8.02
CA LEU A 25 56.95 -10.91 -9.43
C LEU A 25 57.91 -10.07 -10.26
N ASP A 26 58.69 -10.75 -11.10
CA ASP A 26 59.55 -10.10 -12.09
C ASP A 26 58.68 -9.38 -13.15
N GLU A 27 58.64 -8.04 -13.07
CA GLU A 27 57.84 -7.18 -13.95
C GLU A 27 58.11 -7.41 -15.44
N LYS A 28 59.30 -7.89 -15.80
CA LYS A 28 59.66 -8.19 -17.19
C LYS A 28 58.94 -9.41 -17.74
N ARG A 29 58.37 -10.27 -16.88
CA ARG A 29 57.63 -11.48 -17.25
C ARG A 29 56.11 -11.30 -17.22
N LEU A 30 55.63 -10.17 -16.70
CA LEU A 30 54.22 -9.83 -16.71
C LEU A 30 53.81 -9.43 -18.14
N GLN A 31 53.19 -10.37 -18.86
CA GLN A 31 52.46 -10.03 -20.07
C GLN A 31 51.20 -9.27 -19.66
N PHE A 32 51.25 -7.94 -19.74
CA PHE A 32 50.06 -7.12 -19.60
C PHE A 32 49.06 -7.56 -20.65
N HIS A 33 47.96 -8.15 -20.20
CA HIS A 33 46.83 -8.43 -21.07
C HIS A 33 46.27 -7.09 -21.55
N VAL A 34 46.67 -6.66 -22.74
CA VAL A 34 46.05 -5.52 -23.41
C VAL A 34 44.65 -5.96 -23.76
N GLN A 35 43.67 -5.55 -22.97
CA GLN A 35 42.26 -5.73 -23.29
C GLN A 35 42.04 -5.07 -24.64
N SER A 36 41.74 -5.87 -25.66
CA SER A 36 41.28 -5.35 -26.94
C SER A 36 40.08 -4.45 -26.66
N ASN A 37 40.10 -3.21 -27.16
CA ASN A 37 39.00 -2.24 -27.04
C ASN A 37 37.70 -2.84 -27.59
N VAL A 38 37.00 -3.62 -26.78
CA VAL A 38 35.65 -4.08 -27.08
C VAL A 38 34.77 -2.86 -26.86
N ASN A 39 34.09 -2.44 -27.92
CA ASN A 39 33.18 -1.31 -27.90
C ASN A 39 31.96 -1.72 -27.04
N THR A 40 32.06 -1.60 -25.73
CA THR A 40 31.08 -2.12 -24.76
C THR A 40 29.78 -1.32 -24.69
N GLY A 41 29.56 -0.36 -25.59
CA GLY A 41 28.34 0.47 -25.55
C GLY A 41 28.20 1.33 -24.30
N MET A 42 29.24 1.42 -23.46
CA MET A 42 29.32 2.41 -22.40
C MET A 42 29.41 3.81 -23.01
N GLU A 43 28.56 4.71 -22.53
CA GLU A 43 28.52 6.12 -22.92
C GLU A 43 29.86 6.80 -22.60
N ASP A 44 30.28 7.74 -23.43
CA ASP A 44 31.63 8.32 -23.37
C ASP A 44 31.91 9.08 -22.05
N HIS A 45 30.86 9.54 -21.35
CA HIS A 45 30.97 10.15 -20.01
C HIS A 45 31.34 9.14 -18.91
N GLU A 46 30.98 7.86 -19.06
CA GLU A 46 31.33 6.81 -18.11
C GLU A 46 32.79 6.34 -18.31
N LYS A 47 33.31 6.47 -19.54
CA LYS A 47 34.73 6.22 -19.84
C LYS A 47 35.66 7.28 -19.24
N GLU A 48 35.14 8.46 -18.94
CA GLU A 48 35.86 9.56 -18.29
C GLU A 48 35.94 9.46 -16.76
N GLU A 49 35.42 8.39 -16.13
CA GLU A 49 35.71 8.04 -14.73
C GLU A 49 37.17 7.58 -14.52
N VAL A 50 38.11 8.47 -14.86
CA VAL A 50 39.55 8.30 -14.69
C VAL A 50 39.93 8.31 -13.20
N HIS A 51 39.06 8.83 -12.32
CA HIS A 51 39.31 8.95 -10.89
C HIS A 51 39.38 7.59 -10.18
N LEU A 52 38.43 6.69 -10.42
CA LEU A 52 38.39 5.38 -9.76
C LEU A 52 39.58 4.50 -10.15
N LYS A 53 39.98 4.52 -11.43
CA LYS A 53 41.19 3.78 -11.90
C LYS A 53 42.48 4.33 -11.28
N LYS A 54 42.60 5.66 -11.12
CA LYS A 54 43.77 6.29 -10.45
C LYS A 54 43.81 6.01 -8.95
N VAL A 55 42.65 5.90 -8.30
CA VAL A 55 42.54 5.54 -6.88
C VAL A 55 42.93 4.07 -6.67
N LEU A 56 42.48 3.16 -7.54
CA LEU A 56 42.82 1.73 -7.47
C LEU A 56 44.29 1.42 -7.79
N GLN A 57 44.94 2.21 -8.66
CA GLN A 57 46.36 2.03 -9.01
C GLN A 57 47.34 2.52 -7.95
N LYS A 58 46.92 3.36 -6.99
CA LYS A 58 47.74 3.78 -5.83
C LYS A 58 47.55 2.80 -4.66
N SER A 59 48.02 1.57 -4.84
CA SER A 59 47.80 0.37 -4.01
C SER A 59 48.33 0.41 -2.55
N GLU A 60 48.54 1.58 -1.95
CA GLU A 60 48.88 1.72 -0.52
C GLU A 60 47.84 2.51 0.29
N LEU A 61 46.79 3.02 -0.36
CA LEU A 61 45.78 3.83 0.33
C LEU A 61 44.79 2.92 1.05
N HIS A 62 44.96 2.80 2.36
CA HIS A 62 44.00 2.20 3.29
C HIS A 62 42.60 2.80 3.03
N ILE A 63 41.65 1.96 2.62
CA ILE A 63 40.25 2.36 2.44
C ILE A 63 39.66 2.60 3.84
N PRO A 64 39.31 3.84 4.21
CA PRO A 64 38.73 4.09 5.52
C PRO A 64 37.35 3.42 5.59
N THR A 65 37.19 2.52 6.55
CA THR A 65 35.89 1.90 6.84
C THR A 65 35.16 2.79 7.85
N PRO A 66 33.92 3.23 7.58
CA PRO A 66 33.17 4.05 8.54
C PRO A 66 32.96 3.26 9.84
N LYS A 67 33.21 3.92 10.98
CA LYS A 67 32.97 3.33 12.30
C LYS A 67 31.53 3.64 12.73
N ILE A 68 30.81 2.61 13.15
CA ILE A 68 29.47 2.76 13.75
C ILE A 68 29.68 3.05 15.23
N GLU A 69 29.48 4.29 15.66
CA GLU A 69 29.79 4.73 17.04
C GLU A 69 28.61 4.61 18.00
N GLN A 70 27.37 4.73 17.52
CA GLN A 70 26.19 4.74 18.37
C GLN A 70 25.01 4.03 17.72
N ILE A 71 24.30 3.21 18.52
CA ILE A 71 23.03 2.60 18.16
C ILE A 71 21.97 3.30 19.01
N GLU A 72 21.09 4.08 18.38
CA GLU A 72 19.98 4.71 19.07
C GLU A 72 18.88 3.67 19.39
N GLY A 73 18.45 3.60 20.66
CA GLY A 73 17.47 2.62 21.16
C GLY A 73 16.02 2.82 20.70
N VAL A 74 15.80 3.55 19.61
CA VAL A 74 14.47 3.98 19.13
C VAL A 74 13.58 2.78 18.72
N ILE A 75 14.20 1.64 18.38
CA ILE A 75 13.51 0.47 17.81
C ILE A 75 12.50 -0.16 18.79
N GLU A 76 12.72 -0.08 20.11
CA GLU A 76 11.84 -0.74 21.08
C GLU A 76 10.42 -0.15 21.12
N LYS A 77 10.28 1.15 20.82
CA LYS A 77 8.98 1.84 20.77
C LYS A 77 8.08 1.33 19.63
N TYR A 78 8.66 0.81 18.55
CA TYR A 78 7.92 0.43 17.33
C TYR A 78 7.76 -1.08 17.14
N LYS A 79 8.39 -1.89 18.01
CA LYS A 79 8.40 -3.37 17.90
C LYS A 79 7.02 -4.08 17.99
N PRO A 80 6.02 -3.63 18.76
CA PRO A 80 4.83 -4.46 19.00
C PRO A 80 3.79 -4.47 17.86
N LEU A 81 3.95 -3.63 16.83
CA LEU A 81 2.87 -3.39 15.86
C LEU A 81 2.90 -4.31 14.62
N TYR A 82 4.06 -4.83 14.25
CA TYR A 82 4.20 -5.61 13.02
C TYR A 82 4.05 -7.12 13.28
N LYS A 83 3.03 -7.74 12.68
CA LYS A 83 2.86 -9.20 12.63
C LYS A 83 3.26 -9.70 11.24
N LYS A 84 4.30 -10.54 11.19
CA LYS A 84 4.79 -11.13 9.94
C LYS A 84 3.73 -12.03 9.31
N SER A 85 3.42 -11.81 8.03
CA SER A 85 2.56 -12.68 7.23
C SER A 85 3.26 -14.01 6.89
N LYS A 86 2.47 -15.06 6.62
CA LYS A 86 2.99 -16.34 6.11
C LYS A 86 3.51 -16.21 4.68
N GLU A 87 2.89 -15.34 3.89
CA GLU A 87 3.24 -15.07 2.50
C GLU A 87 4.09 -13.81 2.36
N TYR A 88 4.72 -13.65 1.19
CA TYR A 88 5.41 -12.41 0.82
C TYR A 88 4.42 -11.23 0.77
N ILE A 89 4.85 -10.08 1.29
CA ILE A 89 4.07 -8.85 1.29
C ILE A 89 3.96 -8.35 -0.15
N LYS A 90 2.73 -8.17 -0.64
CA LYS A 90 2.43 -7.46 -1.89
C LYS A 90 1.98 -6.06 -1.51
N PHE A 91 2.83 -5.07 -1.73
CA PHE A 91 2.56 -3.67 -1.38
C PHE A 91 3.00 -2.80 -2.56
N ASN A 92 2.06 -2.02 -3.08
CA ASN A 92 2.27 -1.16 -4.25
C ASN A 92 1.99 0.31 -3.94
N ASP A 93 1.57 0.62 -2.72
CA ASP A 93 1.25 1.99 -2.34
C ASP A 93 2.53 2.76 -2.05
N ASP A 94 2.54 4.05 -2.37
CA ASP A 94 3.64 4.93 -2.02
C ASP A 94 3.43 5.48 -0.60
N CYS A 95 4.52 5.89 0.04
CA CYS A 95 4.41 6.68 1.26
C CYS A 95 3.71 7.99 0.93
N PRO A 96 2.67 8.40 1.69
CA PRO A 96 2.05 9.69 1.47
C PRO A 96 3.12 10.78 1.65
N ASN A 97 3.13 11.74 0.74
CA ASN A 97 4.07 12.86 0.78
C ASN A 97 3.51 13.99 1.65
N ASP A 98 3.23 13.64 2.90
CA ASP A 98 2.71 14.54 3.93
C ASP A 98 3.88 15.15 4.70
N TYR A 99 3.77 16.45 5.01
CA TYR A 99 4.79 17.14 5.79
C TYR A 99 4.66 16.79 7.27
N ILE A 100 5.72 16.26 7.87
CA ILE A 100 5.78 15.95 9.29
C ILE A 100 6.45 17.13 10.00
N LEU A 101 5.70 17.82 10.88
CA LEU A 101 6.23 18.93 11.67
C LEU A 101 7.34 18.46 12.60
N SER A 102 8.54 19.01 12.42
CA SER A 102 9.67 18.85 13.34
C SER A 102 9.52 19.73 14.58
N GLU A 103 10.26 19.43 15.64
CA GLU A 103 10.31 20.29 16.84
C GLU A 103 10.78 21.71 16.50
N GLU A 104 11.67 21.84 15.52
CA GLU A 104 12.12 23.13 15.00
C GLU A 104 10.99 23.91 14.31
N ASP A 105 10.13 23.22 13.53
CA ASP A 105 8.98 23.86 12.89
C ASP A 105 7.98 24.36 13.95
N LEU A 106 7.76 23.57 15.00
CA LEU A 106 6.91 23.96 16.13
C LEU A 106 7.48 25.17 16.87
N HIS A 107 8.80 25.22 17.07
CA HIS A 107 9.47 26.38 17.67
C HIS A 107 9.33 27.62 16.79
N PHE A 108 9.62 27.48 15.49
CA PHE A 108 9.48 28.55 14.51
C PHE A 108 8.05 29.11 14.45
N CYS A 109 7.04 28.23 14.47
CA CYS A 109 5.63 28.63 14.52
C CYS A 109 5.31 29.42 15.79
N LYS A 110 5.79 28.98 16.96
CA LYS A 110 5.60 29.68 18.23
C LYS A 110 6.24 31.06 18.24
N GLU A 111 7.48 31.18 17.77
CA GLU A 111 8.21 32.46 17.73
C GLU A 111 7.52 33.49 16.82
N ASN A 112 7.01 33.05 15.67
CA ASN A 112 6.38 33.93 14.69
C ASN A 112 4.87 34.11 14.89
N ASN A 113 4.28 33.42 15.87
CA ASN A 113 2.85 33.35 16.15
C ASN A 113 2.02 32.80 14.97
N PHE A 114 2.50 31.72 14.35
CA PHE A 114 1.73 30.96 13.36
C PHE A 114 1.00 29.79 14.02
N THR A 115 -0.19 29.47 13.52
CA THR A 115 -0.87 28.22 13.85
C THR A 115 -0.30 27.09 13.01
N GLU A 116 -0.22 25.88 13.57
CA GLU A 116 0.29 24.69 12.86
C GLU A 116 -0.52 24.42 11.56
N ALA A 117 -1.85 24.57 11.63
CA ALA A 117 -2.72 24.44 10.46
C ALA A 117 -2.37 25.45 9.36
N PHE A 118 -2.12 26.71 9.71
CA PHE A 118 -1.72 27.73 8.73
C PHE A 118 -0.38 27.37 8.06
N PHE A 119 0.58 26.86 8.82
CA PHE A 119 1.89 26.46 8.31
C PHE A 119 1.77 25.30 7.30
N VAL A 120 0.98 24.27 7.63
CA VAL A 120 0.73 23.12 6.76
C VAL A 120 -0.06 23.52 5.50
N ASP A 121 -1.06 24.39 5.65
CA ASP A 121 -1.84 24.92 4.53
C ASP A 121 -0.93 25.73 3.58
N TYR A 122 -0.03 26.56 4.13
CA TYR A 122 0.92 27.34 3.34
C TYR A 122 1.90 26.45 2.56
N LEU A 123 2.42 25.40 3.19
CA LEU A 123 3.27 24.41 2.52
C LEU A 123 2.55 23.71 1.36
N SER A 124 1.29 23.37 1.56
CA SER A 124 0.45 22.76 0.52
C SER A 124 0.25 23.71 -0.66
N GLN A 125 0.01 24.99 -0.40
CA GLN A 125 -0.09 26.01 -1.46
C GLN A 125 1.23 26.18 -2.24
N MET A 126 2.37 26.20 -1.54
CA MET A 126 3.70 26.27 -2.17
C MET A 126 3.98 25.07 -3.08
N LYS A 127 3.53 23.87 -2.70
CA LYS A 127 3.64 22.65 -3.52
C LYS A 127 2.90 22.81 -4.85
N ASP A 128 1.66 23.31 -4.81
CA ASP A 128 0.85 23.53 -6.02
C ASP A 128 1.43 24.61 -6.93
N GLU A 129 1.96 25.70 -6.36
CA GLU A 129 2.61 26.78 -7.11
C GLU A 129 3.86 26.27 -7.83
N ASN A 130 4.69 25.49 -7.14
CA ASN A 130 5.88 24.88 -7.71
C ASN A 130 5.51 23.90 -8.84
N GLU A 131 4.47 23.08 -8.66
CA GLU A 131 4.04 22.17 -9.71
C GLU A 131 3.52 22.93 -10.95
N LYS A 132 2.73 23.99 -10.76
CA LYS A 132 2.27 24.85 -11.88
C LYS A 132 3.44 25.50 -12.60
N PHE A 133 4.43 26.00 -11.85
CA PHE A 133 5.65 26.58 -12.43
C PHE A 133 6.40 25.55 -13.30
N LEU A 134 6.52 24.31 -12.81
CA LEU A 134 7.14 23.20 -13.54
C LEU A 134 6.40 22.85 -14.83
N GLN A 135 5.08 22.70 -14.74
CA GLN A 135 4.24 22.42 -15.91
C GLN A 135 4.37 23.54 -16.96
N ASN A 136 4.41 24.80 -16.54
CA ASN A 136 4.60 25.94 -17.44
C ASN A 136 5.99 25.95 -18.08
N LYS A 137 7.05 25.62 -17.34
CA LYS A 137 8.42 25.51 -17.87
C LYS A 137 8.52 24.40 -18.92
N ILE A 138 7.90 23.25 -18.66
CA ILE A 138 7.83 22.13 -19.62
C ILE A 138 7.07 22.54 -20.88
N LYS A 139 5.90 23.20 -20.74
CA LYS A 139 5.12 23.69 -21.89
C LYS A 139 5.92 24.67 -22.76
N LYS A 140 6.64 25.61 -22.15
CA LYS A 140 7.52 26.56 -22.87
C LYS A 140 8.62 25.84 -23.66
N GLN A 141 9.29 24.84 -23.05
CA GLN A 141 10.30 24.03 -23.74
C GLN A 141 9.72 23.17 -24.87
N CYS A 142 8.49 22.70 -24.75
CA CYS A 142 7.81 21.96 -25.82
C CYS A 142 7.49 22.86 -27.02
N ASN A 143 6.99 24.08 -26.77
CA ASN A 143 6.56 24.99 -27.82
C ASN A 143 7.74 25.62 -28.59
N SER A 144 8.90 25.84 -27.93
CA SER A 144 10.10 26.36 -28.59
C SER A 144 10.69 25.38 -29.62
N ASN A 145 10.37 24.09 -29.51
CA ASN A 145 10.88 23.05 -30.43
C ASN A 145 9.88 22.67 -31.53
N SER A 146 8.64 23.19 -31.51
CA SER A 146 7.57 22.83 -32.46
C SER A 146 7.30 23.87 -33.55
N SER A 147 8.09 24.94 -33.64
CA SER A 147 7.94 25.96 -34.68
C SER A 147 8.48 25.46 -36.03
N ASN A 148 7.78 24.52 -36.68
CA ASN A 148 7.72 24.42 -38.16
C ASN A 148 6.79 23.34 -38.75
N ILE A 149 5.77 22.87 -38.04
CA ILE A 149 4.80 21.94 -38.65
C ILE A 149 3.39 22.48 -38.47
N GLY A 150 2.94 23.22 -39.48
CA GLY A 150 1.56 23.66 -39.61
C GLY A 150 0.65 22.47 -39.88
N TYR A 151 -0.12 22.06 -38.88
CA TYR A 151 -1.30 21.24 -39.08
C TYR A 151 -2.54 21.97 -38.59
N SER A 152 -3.54 21.95 -39.47
CA SER A 152 -4.88 22.48 -39.33
C SER A 152 -5.60 21.96 -38.09
N ASN A 153 -6.27 22.89 -37.41
CA ASN A 153 -7.27 22.66 -36.36
C ASN A 153 -8.19 21.50 -36.72
N PHE A 154 -8.11 20.40 -35.95
CA PHE A 154 -9.12 19.35 -35.92
C PHE A 154 -9.84 19.44 -34.58
N ASP A 155 -11.17 19.44 -34.64
CA ASP A 155 -12.10 19.63 -33.53
C ASP A 155 -11.82 18.70 -32.34
N THR A 156 -11.38 19.30 -31.23
CA THR A 156 -11.23 18.66 -29.91
C THR A 156 -12.44 18.95 -29.01
N SER A 157 -13.67 18.82 -29.52
CA SER A 157 -14.88 19.13 -28.76
C SER A 157 -15.32 18.04 -27.76
N TYR A 158 -14.62 16.90 -27.67
CA TYR A 158 -14.98 15.80 -26.77
C TYR A 158 -14.02 15.52 -25.60
N ILE A 159 -12.94 16.30 -25.45
CA ILE A 159 -11.97 16.13 -24.34
C ILE A 159 -11.78 17.41 -23.50
N SER A 160 -12.37 18.54 -23.88
CA SER A 160 -12.23 19.81 -23.16
C SER A 160 -13.47 20.16 -22.34
N ASN A 161 -13.59 19.60 -21.13
CA ASN A 161 -14.38 20.19 -20.05
C ASN A 161 -13.56 20.07 -18.76
N THR A 162 -12.52 20.90 -18.63
CA THR A 162 -11.83 21.27 -17.37
C THR A 162 -10.76 22.35 -17.53
N SER A 163 -10.52 22.89 -18.74
CA SER A 163 -9.57 24.00 -18.89
C SER A 163 -10.03 25.01 -19.93
N VAL A 164 -11.06 25.76 -19.59
CA VAL A 164 -11.33 27.06 -20.22
C VAL A 164 -11.22 28.08 -19.11
N ILE A 165 -10.03 28.67 -18.96
CA ILE A 165 -9.74 30.04 -18.50
C ILE A 165 -8.21 30.16 -18.52
N GLY A 166 -7.69 31.14 -19.26
CA GLY A 166 -6.32 31.62 -19.07
C GLY A 166 -5.38 31.59 -20.26
N ASN A 167 -5.83 31.94 -21.47
CA ASN A 167 -4.93 32.45 -22.51
C ASN A 167 -5.18 33.94 -22.70
N ASN A 168 -4.77 34.76 -21.74
CA ASN A 168 -4.49 36.19 -21.97
C ASN A 168 -3.07 36.49 -21.48
N SER A 169 -2.32 37.12 -22.38
CA SER A 169 -0.89 37.45 -22.37
C SER A 169 -0.24 37.70 -21.00
N ILE A 170 0.85 36.96 -20.71
CA ILE A 170 1.90 37.42 -19.78
C ILE A 170 3.27 36.99 -20.33
N ASP A 171 3.85 37.84 -21.17
CA ASP A 171 5.28 38.10 -21.11
C ASP A 171 5.50 39.09 -19.96
N ASN A 172 5.97 38.64 -18.80
CA ASN A 172 6.48 39.51 -17.73
C ASN A 172 7.61 38.79 -16.99
N ASN A 173 8.84 39.02 -17.44
CA ASN A 173 10.02 38.90 -16.59
C ASN A 173 10.16 40.19 -15.78
N THR A 174 9.31 40.38 -14.77
CA THR A 174 9.57 41.33 -13.69
C THR A 174 8.83 40.86 -12.45
N ILE A 175 9.58 40.46 -11.43
CA ILE A 175 9.07 40.14 -10.11
C ILE A 175 8.59 41.46 -9.51
N GLY A 176 7.28 41.69 -9.57
CA GLY A 176 6.60 42.86 -9.03
C GLY A 176 5.13 42.52 -8.84
N SER A 177 4.70 42.52 -7.59
CA SER A 177 3.37 42.17 -7.09
C SER A 177 2.20 42.70 -7.94
N ASN A 178 1.39 41.80 -8.49
CA ASN A 178 0.03 42.11 -8.93
C ASN A 178 -0.94 41.12 -8.30
N ILE A 179 -1.72 41.61 -7.33
CA ILE A 179 -2.82 40.92 -6.67
C ILE A 179 -4.03 40.98 -7.60
N ILE A 180 -4.42 39.85 -8.18
CA ILE A 180 -5.63 39.73 -8.99
C ILE A 180 -6.82 39.38 -8.09
N ASN A 181 -7.87 40.19 -8.17
CA ASN A 181 -9.11 40.10 -7.41
C ASN A 181 -9.96 38.87 -7.86
N ARG A 182 -10.33 37.99 -6.92
CA ARG A 182 -10.87 36.62 -7.17
C ARG A 182 -12.41 36.51 -7.25
N ASN A 183 -13.16 37.60 -7.30
CA ASN A 183 -14.61 37.56 -7.00
C ASN A 183 -15.55 36.93 -8.04
N ASN A 184 -15.10 36.31 -9.14
CA ASN A 184 -16.02 35.73 -10.15
C ASN A 184 -15.52 34.43 -10.77
N ILE A 185 -15.48 33.34 -9.99
CA ILE A 185 -15.36 31.98 -10.56
C ILE A 185 -16.47 31.11 -9.94
N ILE A 186 -17.50 30.85 -10.74
CA ILE A 186 -18.56 29.89 -10.42
C ILE A 186 -18.05 28.52 -10.84
N ILE A 187 -17.77 27.66 -9.86
CA ILE A 187 -17.42 26.25 -10.08
C ILE A 187 -18.73 25.46 -10.20
N SER A 188 -18.97 24.80 -11.33
CA SER A 188 -20.07 23.85 -11.47
C SER A 188 -19.63 22.50 -10.90
N ASN A 189 -20.19 22.14 -9.75
CA ASN A 189 -19.86 20.90 -9.06
C ASN A 189 -20.54 19.67 -9.68
N ASN A 190 -19.79 18.59 -9.83
CA ASN A 190 -20.31 17.23 -9.94
C ASN A 190 -20.06 16.52 -8.60
N ASP A 191 -20.87 16.83 -7.58
CA ASP A 191 -20.66 16.36 -6.20
C ASP A 191 -21.08 14.89 -5.96
N GLY A 192 -21.95 14.32 -6.82
CA GLY A 192 -22.57 13.02 -6.54
C GLY A 192 -21.64 11.80 -6.58
N ILE A 193 -20.58 11.80 -7.41
CA ILE A 193 -19.64 10.66 -7.51
C ILE A 193 -18.60 10.73 -6.38
N ILE A 194 -18.29 11.93 -5.90
CA ILE A 194 -17.29 12.17 -4.86
C ILE A 194 -17.86 11.83 -3.49
N GLU A 195 -19.14 12.08 -3.22
CA GLU A 195 -19.77 11.70 -1.94
C GLU A 195 -19.83 10.18 -1.74
N ASP A 196 -20.21 9.42 -2.77
CA ASP A 196 -20.27 7.95 -2.69
C ASP A 196 -18.87 7.34 -2.47
N LEU A 197 -17.86 7.81 -3.22
CA LEU A 197 -16.47 7.37 -3.03
C LEU A 197 -15.87 7.82 -1.69
N SER A 198 -16.20 9.03 -1.22
CA SER A 198 -15.74 9.55 0.07
C SER A 198 -16.32 8.74 1.23
N SER A 199 -17.60 8.37 1.18
CA SER A 199 -18.21 7.51 2.21
C SER A 199 -17.58 6.11 2.25
N MET A 200 -17.23 5.55 1.09
CA MET A 200 -16.61 4.22 0.97
C MET A 200 -15.13 4.23 1.43
N VAL A 201 -14.37 5.27 1.05
CA VAL A 201 -12.98 5.44 1.46
C VAL A 201 -12.88 5.74 2.95
N ASN A 202 -13.74 6.61 3.50
CA ASN A 202 -13.75 6.95 4.92
C ASN A 202 -14.08 5.74 5.82
N GLY A 203 -14.87 4.78 5.35
CA GLY A 203 -15.12 3.52 6.08
C GLY A 203 -13.88 2.62 6.17
N ILE A 204 -13.05 2.59 5.13
CA ILE A 204 -11.82 1.77 5.07
C ILE A 204 -10.65 2.48 5.79
N THR A 205 -10.50 3.79 5.61
CA THR A 205 -9.49 4.58 6.31
C THR A 205 -9.81 4.79 7.79
N ALA A 206 -11.07 4.75 8.23
CA ALA A 206 -11.40 4.82 9.66
C ALA A 206 -10.77 3.68 10.48
N ASN A 207 -10.65 2.47 9.93
CA ASN A 207 -9.97 1.34 10.59
C ASN A 207 -8.42 1.48 10.58
N TYR A 208 -7.85 2.14 9.57
CA TYR A 208 -6.42 2.43 9.53
C TYR A 208 -6.05 3.61 10.45
N ASN A 209 -6.93 4.61 10.50
CA ASN A 209 -6.80 5.79 11.33
C ASN A 209 -7.19 5.53 12.78
N GLU A 210 -7.92 4.47 13.16
CA GLU A 210 -8.07 4.10 14.58
C GLU A 210 -6.74 3.69 15.24
N ILE A 211 -5.72 3.33 14.45
CA ILE A 211 -4.36 3.06 14.95
C ILE A 211 -3.50 4.35 14.96
N GLN A 212 -3.90 5.40 14.22
CA GLN A 212 -3.19 6.70 14.12
C GLN A 212 -4.00 7.90 14.64
N SER A 213 -5.17 7.69 15.25
CA SER A 213 -6.07 8.76 15.66
C SER A 213 -5.56 9.44 16.92
N THR A 214 -4.75 10.47 16.72
CA THR A 214 -4.84 11.63 17.61
C THR A 214 -6.27 12.20 17.50
N PRO A 215 -6.93 12.59 18.60
CA PRO A 215 -8.36 12.93 18.64
C PRO A 215 -8.78 14.23 17.92
N PHE A 216 -7.97 14.76 17.01
CA PHE A 216 -8.20 16.04 16.33
C PHE A 216 -8.48 15.85 14.84
N GLY A 217 -9.67 15.33 14.52
CA GLY A 217 -10.24 15.49 13.18
C GLY A 217 -10.59 16.97 12.96
N LEU A 218 -9.66 17.72 12.38
CA LEU A 218 -9.83 19.12 12.04
C LEU A 218 -10.61 19.24 10.72
N ASN A 219 -11.95 19.16 10.80
CA ASN A 219 -12.83 19.64 9.73
C ASN A 219 -12.83 21.18 9.78
N ILE A 220 -11.80 21.80 9.20
CA ILE A 220 -11.72 23.26 9.08
C ILE A 220 -12.38 23.68 7.78
N SER A 221 -13.40 24.54 7.86
CA SER A 221 -13.99 25.17 6.69
C SER A 221 -12.95 26.05 5.98
N GLN A 222 -12.69 25.78 4.71
CA GLN A 222 -11.65 26.46 3.91
C GLN A 222 -11.92 27.98 3.73
N ASP A 223 -13.17 28.41 3.91
CA ASP A 223 -13.58 29.80 3.67
C ASP A 223 -13.21 30.76 4.82
N GLU A 224 -13.13 30.30 6.06
CA GLU A 224 -12.79 31.19 7.19
C GLU A 224 -11.28 31.44 7.32
N ASN A 225 -10.45 30.47 6.91
CA ASN A 225 -9.00 30.61 6.98
C ASN A 225 -8.46 31.54 5.90
N SER A 226 -8.99 31.48 4.68
CA SER A 226 -8.50 32.27 3.54
C SER A 226 -8.57 33.78 3.76
N GLN A 227 -9.55 34.28 4.54
CA GLN A 227 -9.64 35.70 4.91
C GLN A 227 -8.65 36.11 6.02
N LYS A 228 -8.26 35.19 6.92
CA LYS A 228 -7.26 35.44 7.96
C LYS A 228 -5.85 35.57 7.40
N ILE A 229 -5.55 34.86 6.30
CA ILE A 229 -4.23 34.92 5.63
C ILE A 229 -3.90 36.35 5.17
N THR A 230 -4.89 37.09 4.66
CA THR A 230 -4.69 38.47 4.20
C THR A 230 -4.38 39.49 5.29
N GLN A 231 -4.56 39.15 6.57
CA GLN A 231 -4.24 40.03 7.70
C GLN A 231 -2.84 39.80 8.27
N ILE A 232 -2.13 38.76 7.83
CA ILE A 232 -0.76 38.48 8.27
C ILE A 232 0.17 39.48 7.58
N MET A 233 1.04 40.13 8.37
CA MET A 233 2.01 41.10 7.86
C MET A 233 2.91 40.44 6.80
N PRO A 234 3.11 41.06 5.61
CA PRO A 234 3.87 40.46 4.51
C PRO A 234 5.29 40.06 4.90
N GLU A 235 5.92 40.79 5.82
CA GLU A 235 7.26 40.49 6.37
C GLU A 235 7.33 39.09 7.02
N LYS A 236 6.24 38.64 7.66
CA LYS A 236 6.20 37.32 8.29
C LYS A 236 6.12 36.20 7.24
N ILE A 237 5.43 36.46 6.13
CA ILE A 237 5.31 35.50 5.03
C ILE A 237 6.66 35.33 4.32
N GLU A 238 7.43 36.40 4.15
CA GLU A 238 8.79 36.33 3.60
C GLU A 238 9.71 35.48 4.49
N LYS A 239 9.71 35.72 5.80
CA LYS A 239 10.47 34.87 6.74
C LYS A 239 10.07 33.40 6.69
N LEU A 240 8.77 33.12 6.59
CA LEU A 240 8.24 31.76 6.45
C LEU A 240 8.72 31.12 5.14
N ARG A 241 8.68 31.87 4.03
CA ARG A 241 9.18 31.41 2.74
C ARG A 241 10.68 31.08 2.81
N ASP A 242 11.49 31.98 3.37
CA ASP A 242 12.93 31.78 3.50
C ASP A 242 13.25 30.54 4.34
N TYR A 243 12.54 30.37 5.47
CA TYR A 243 12.68 29.21 6.35
C TYR A 243 12.38 27.88 5.64
N ILE A 244 11.32 27.85 4.82
CA ILE A 244 10.90 26.65 4.09
C ILE A 244 11.83 26.39 2.90
N GLN A 245 12.28 27.43 2.20
CA GLN A 245 13.00 27.31 0.93
C GLN A 245 14.31 26.52 1.06
N ASP A 246 14.99 26.65 2.21
CA ASP A 246 16.22 25.90 2.51
C ASP A 246 15.99 24.40 2.74
N ARG A 247 14.73 23.99 3.00
CA ARG A 247 14.32 22.59 3.23
C ARG A 247 13.75 21.93 1.98
N ILE A 248 13.52 22.69 0.91
CA ILE A 248 12.97 22.15 -0.34
C ILE A 248 14.09 21.57 -1.20
N LEU A 249 13.89 20.34 -1.68
CA LEU A 249 14.78 19.73 -2.67
C LEU A 249 14.76 20.52 -3.98
N LEU A 250 15.94 20.95 -4.41
CA LEU A 250 16.11 21.63 -5.68
C LEU A 250 16.08 20.61 -6.82
N LEU A 251 15.06 20.69 -7.69
CA LEU A 251 14.90 19.76 -8.83
C LEU A 251 15.60 20.23 -10.11
N TYR A 252 15.94 21.53 -10.20
CA TYR A 252 16.46 22.15 -11.42
C TYR A 252 17.61 23.09 -11.13
N ASP A 253 18.58 23.10 -12.05
CA ASP A 253 19.64 24.10 -12.09
C ASP A 253 19.08 25.42 -12.64
N ASN A 254 19.26 26.49 -11.88
CA ASN A 254 19.07 27.85 -12.38
C ASN A 254 20.40 28.33 -12.99
N ASN A 255 20.62 28.02 -14.27
CA ASN A 255 21.70 28.55 -15.12
C ASN A 255 23.13 28.39 -14.55
N GLY A 256 23.46 27.24 -13.96
CA GLY A 256 24.81 26.92 -13.49
C GLY A 256 24.87 25.54 -12.84
N PHE A 257 26.07 25.05 -12.55
CA PHE A 257 26.24 23.82 -11.78
C PHE A 257 25.81 24.06 -10.33
N ASN A 258 24.72 23.43 -9.91
CA ASN A 258 24.30 23.40 -8.51
C ASN A 258 24.45 21.98 -7.97
N ALA A 259 25.36 21.78 -7.01
CA ALA A 259 25.63 20.48 -6.40
C ALA A 259 24.43 19.92 -5.61
N TYR A 260 23.48 20.77 -5.21
CA TYR A 260 22.27 20.37 -4.48
C TYR A 260 21.08 20.05 -5.38
N ALA A 261 21.20 20.27 -6.70
CA ALA A 261 20.13 19.93 -7.63
C ALA A 261 20.08 18.40 -7.86
N CYS A 262 18.99 17.77 -7.41
CA CYS A 262 18.79 16.33 -7.43
C CYS A 262 17.55 15.91 -8.23
N PHE A 263 17.40 14.62 -8.51
CA PHE A 263 16.22 14.02 -9.19
C PHE A 263 15.84 14.66 -10.53
N ARG A 264 16.83 15.03 -11.36
CA ARG A 264 16.61 15.59 -12.69
C ARG A 264 15.77 14.65 -13.56
N ARG A 265 14.63 15.13 -14.04
CA ARG A 265 13.73 14.34 -14.89
C ARG A 265 14.14 14.45 -16.35
N TYR A 266 14.76 13.39 -16.87
CA TYR A 266 15.03 13.24 -18.31
C TYR A 266 13.89 12.47 -18.96
N ILE A 267 12.86 13.19 -19.42
CA ILE A 267 11.70 12.57 -20.06
C ILE A 267 12.03 12.25 -21.52
N ILE A 268 12.12 10.96 -21.85
CA ILE A 268 12.29 10.49 -23.22
C ILE A 268 10.95 10.63 -23.95
N LYS A 269 10.90 11.49 -24.96
CA LYS A 269 9.71 11.66 -25.81
C LYS A 269 9.75 10.63 -26.94
N ALA A 270 8.99 9.54 -26.79
CA ALA A 270 8.82 8.55 -27.84
C ALA A 270 8.01 9.14 -29.02
N ALA A 271 8.29 8.65 -30.23
CA ALA A 271 7.50 8.98 -31.41
C ALA A 271 6.07 8.43 -31.28
N ARG A 272 5.09 9.10 -31.89
CA ARG A 272 3.70 8.63 -31.92
C ARG A 272 3.60 7.30 -32.67
N GLN A 273 2.78 6.39 -32.14
CA GLN A 273 2.47 5.14 -32.80
C GLN A 273 1.54 5.37 -34.01
N SER A 274 1.34 4.35 -34.84
CA SER A 274 0.43 4.44 -35.99
C SER A 274 -1.04 4.56 -35.54
N ARG A 275 -1.90 5.21 -36.34
CA ARG A 275 -3.34 5.32 -36.05
C ARG A 275 -4.02 3.95 -35.86
N ARG A 276 -3.59 2.92 -36.58
CA ARG A 276 -4.13 1.55 -36.47
C ARG A 276 -3.79 0.88 -35.13
N SER A 277 -2.60 1.15 -34.60
CA SER A 277 -2.23 0.70 -33.25
C SER A 277 -2.97 1.48 -32.17
N GLU A 278 -3.27 2.77 -32.39
CA GLU A 278 -4.06 3.58 -31.44
C GLU A 278 -5.48 3.05 -31.26
N THR A 279 -6.20 2.69 -32.33
CA THR A 279 -7.55 2.11 -32.20
C THR A 279 -7.54 0.78 -31.43
N THR A 280 -6.55 -0.07 -31.72
CA THR A 280 -6.37 -1.34 -30.99
C THR A 280 -6.06 -1.11 -29.51
N CYS A 281 -5.27 -0.08 -29.20
CA CYS A 281 -4.96 0.32 -27.82
C CYS A 281 -6.22 0.83 -27.11
N ILE A 282 -7.04 1.65 -27.77
CA ILE A 282 -8.32 2.15 -27.23
C ILE A 282 -9.26 0.98 -26.89
N ASP A 283 -9.41 0.01 -27.80
CA ASP A 283 -10.24 -1.18 -27.55
C ASP A 283 -9.73 -2.01 -26.36
N GLN A 284 -8.39 -2.15 -26.23
CA GLN A 284 -7.77 -2.80 -25.06
C GLN A 284 -8.03 -2.03 -23.76
N ILE A 285 -7.95 -0.69 -23.79
CA ILE A 285 -8.27 0.16 -22.63
C ILE A 285 -9.73 -0.03 -22.22
N HIS A 286 -10.67 -0.04 -23.17
CA HIS A 286 -12.09 -0.28 -22.86
C HIS A 286 -12.31 -1.66 -22.24
N LYS A 287 -11.61 -2.69 -22.73
CA LYS A 287 -11.67 -4.03 -22.16
C LYS A 287 -11.14 -4.06 -20.72
N VAL A 288 -9.95 -3.51 -20.49
CA VAL A 288 -9.33 -3.42 -19.15
C VAL A 288 -10.23 -2.63 -18.19
N PHE A 289 -10.84 -1.54 -18.65
CA PHE A 289 -11.79 -0.76 -17.85
C PHE A 289 -13.03 -1.58 -17.45
N GLY A 290 -13.58 -2.38 -18.38
CA GLY A 290 -14.67 -3.30 -18.08
C GLY A 290 -14.29 -4.36 -17.04
N GLU A 291 -13.07 -4.92 -17.14
CA GLU A 291 -12.52 -5.87 -16.17
C GLU A 291 -12.32 -5.22 -14.78
N MET A 292 -11.78 -4.00 -14.72
CA MET A 292 -11.61 -3.24 -13.48
C MET A 292 -12.94 -2.99 -12.78
N ARG A 293 -13.98 -2.59 -13.53
CA ARG A 293 -15.33 -2.38 -12.97
C ARG A 293 -15.93 -3.67 -12.41
N TYR A 294 -15.68 -4.81 -13.07
CA TYR A 294 -16.12 -6.10 -12.55
C TYR A 294 -15.39 -6.46 -11.24
N THR A 295 -14.07 -6.23 -11.17
CA THR A 295 -13.30 -6.45 -9.93
C THR A 295 -13.74 -5.55 -8.79
N GLU A 296 -14.10 -4.30 -9.08
CA GLU A 296 -14.63 -3.35 -8.10
C GLU A 296 -15.98 -3.83 -7.53
N ASN A 297 -16.91 -4.29 -8.38
CA ASN A 297 -18.18 -4.85 -7.93
C ASN A 297 -17.97 -6.09 -7.04
N LEU A 298 -17.04 -6.98 -7.41
CA LEU A 298 -16.70 -8.15 -6.58
C LEU A 298 -16.14 -7.72 -5.22
N PHE A 299 -15.30 -6.69 -5.20
CA PHE A 299 -14.77 -6.13 -3.97
C PHE A 299 -15.87 -5.56 -3.07
N GLN A 300 -16.81 -4.78 -3.62
CA GLN A 300 -17.96 -4.24 -2.88
C GLN A 300 -18.84 -5.35 -2.28
N ILE A 301 -19.12 -6.41 -3.04
CA ILE A 301 -19.89 -7.57 -2.54
C ILE A 301 -19.12 -8.27 -1.40
N ALA A 302 -17.80 -8.47 -1.55
CA ALA A 302 -16.98 -9.06 -0.51
C ALA A 302 -16.95 -8.19 0.76
N GLN A 303 -16.84 -6.87 0.61
CA GLN A 303 -16.91 -5.92 1.72
C GLN A 303 -18.23 -6.02 2.47
N HIS A 304 -19.37 -5.94 1.77
CA HIS A 304 -20.70 -6.09 2.38
C HIS A 304 -20.85 -7.44 3.11
N LYS A 305 -20.30 -8.52 2.54
CA LYS A 305 -20.27 -9.83 3.21
C LYS A 305 -19.50 -9.75 4.53
N PHE A 306 -18.33 -9.13 4.57
CA PHE A 306 -17.57 -8.98 5.81
C PHE A 306 -18.28 -8.10 6.85
N GLU A 307 -18.94 -7.03 6.42
CA GLU A 307 -19.74 -6.17 7.31
C GLU A 307 -20.89 -6.94 7.97
N THR A 308 -21.63 -7.73 7.18
CA THR A 308 -22.71 -8.59 7.70
C THR A 308 -22.21 -9.69 8.62
N GLU A 309 -21.05 -10.31 8.33
CA GLU A 309 -20.40 -11.28 9.22
C GLU A 309 -19.95 -10.63 10.56
N LEU A 310 -19.41 -9.41 10.51
CA LEU A 310 -19.03 -8.66 11.68
C LEU A 310 -20.24 -8.31 12.55
N ASP A 311 -21.34 -7.88 11.96
CA ASP A 311 -22.58 -7.58 12.66
C ASP A 311 -23.22 -8.85 13.26
N LEU A 312 -23.14 -9.98 12.56
CA LEU A 312 -23.52 -11.26 13.12
C LEU A 312 -22.65 -11.62 14.33
N ALA A 313 -21.33 -11.43 14.27
CA ALA A 313 -20.45 -11.67 15.41
C ALA A 313 -20.78 -10.75 16.61
N LYS A 314 -21.08 -9.46 16.36
CA LYS A 314 -21.52 -8.51 17.39
C LYS A 314 -22.83 -8.95 18.02
N THR A 315 -23.82 -9.38 17.23
CA THR A 315 -25.10 -9.86 17.76
C THR A 315 -24.94 -11.14 18.57
N ILE A 316 -24.13 -12.11 18.11
CA ILE A 316 -23.79 -13.32 18.87
C ILE A 316 -23.12 -12.96 20.20
N SER A 317 -22.15 -12.05 20.19
CA SER A 317 -21.49 -11.54 21.40
C SER A 317 -22.49 -10.86 22.35
N GLY A 318 -23.37 -10.01 21.81
CA GLY A 318 -24.44 -9.36 22.56
C GLY A 318 -25.40 -10.36 23.21
N ILE A 319 -25.85 -11.38 22.47
CA ILE A 319 -26.70 -12.46 22.98
C ILE A 319 -25.98 -13.25 24.08
N SER A 320 -24.70 -13.59 23.88
CA SER A 320 -23.88 -14.28 24.88
C SER A 320 -23.76 -13.48 26.17
N ASN A 321 -23.46 -12.18 26.05
CA ASN A 321 -23.33 -11.27 27.20
C ASN A 321 -24.67 -11.12 27.94
N LEU A 322 -25.77 -10.97 27.22
CA LEU A 322 -27.12 -10.95 27.81
C LEU A 322 -27.45 -12.27 28.49
N GLY A 323 -27.13 -13.41 27.87
CA GLY A 323 -27.34 -14.74 28.46
C GLY A 323 -26.53 -14.95 29.74
N CYS A 324 -25.28 -14.48 29.78
CA CYS A 324 -24.44 -14.46 30.97
C CYS A 324 -25.00 -13.56 32.06
N ALA A 325 -25.39 -12.33 31.72
CA ALA A 325 -25.99 -11.37 32.67
C ALA A 325 -27.30 -11.91 33.25
N GLN A 326 -28.18 -12.46 32.41
CA GLN A 326 -29.39 -13.15 32.84
C GLN A 326 -29.04 -14.33 33.75
N SER A 327 -28.11 -15.20 33.36
CA SER A 327 -27.68 -16.33 34.20
C SER A 327 -27.20 -15.90 35.59
N LEU A 328 -26.47 -14.79 35.68
CA LEU A 328 -26.03 -14.19 36.95
C LEU A 328 -27.21 -13.63 37.76
N LEU A 329 -28.10 -12.86 37.14
CA LEU A 329 -29.31 -12.35 37.78
C LEU A 329 -30.18 -13.51 38.31
N TYR A 330 -30.35 -14.59 37.55
CA TYR A 330 -31.15 -15.75 37.94
C TYR A 330 -30.46 -16.70 38.94
N LYS A 331 -29.12 -16.65 39.06
CA LYS A 331 -28.43 -17.28 40.20
C LYS A 331 -28.75 -16.52 41.50
N ASN A 332 -28.93 -15.21 41.41
CA ASN A 332 -29.19 -14.34 42.56
C ASN A 332 -30.68 -14.25 42.94
N VAL A 333 -31.61 -14.33 41.97
CA VAL A 333 -33.07 -14.18 42.18
C VAL A 333 -33.74 -15.53 42.46
N ASN A 334 -33.41 -16.18 43.58
CA ASN A 334 -34.01 -17.42 44.10
C ASN A 334 -33.52 -18.73 43.45
N ALA A 335 -32.46 -19.29 44.03
CA ALA A 335 -32.02 -20.67 43.82
C ALA A 335 -33.03 -21.76 44.28
N SER A 336 -34.20 -21.39 44.82
CA SER A 336 -35.13 -22.33 45.47
C SER A 336 -36.14 -22.99 44.52
N ASP A 337 -36.59 -22.33 43.43
CA ASP A 337 -37.66 -22.89 42.60
C ASP A 337 -37.14 -23.68 41.37
N LYS A 338 -36.88 -24.97 41.60
CA LYS A 338 -36.42 -25.93 40.58
C LYS A 338 -37.39 -26.09 39.40
N LYS A 339 -38.69 -25.79 39.55
CA LYS A 339 -39.68 -25.94 38.46
C LYS A 339 -39.49 -24.87 37.39
N PHE A 340 -39.30 -23.62 37.78
CA PHE A 340 -39.11 -22.50 36.86
C PHE A 340 -37.84 -22.68 36.00
N ARG A 341 -36.70 -23.03 36.62
CA ARG A 341 -35.46 -23.34 35.89
C ARG A 341 -35.65 -24.45 34.86
N ARG A 342 -36.38 -25.52 35.22
CA ARG A 342 -36.55 -26.69 34.35
C ARG A 342 -37.50 -26.48 33.18
N ASN A 343 -38.51 -25.64 33.33
CA ASN A 343 -39.59 -25.50 32.35
C ASN A 343 -39.43 -24.27 31.45
N VAL A 344 -38.79 -23.20 31.93
CA VAL A 344 -38.67 -21.93 31.18
C VAL A 344 -37.22 -21.66 30.78
N MET A 345 -36.27 -21.81 31.69
CA MET A 345 -34.87 -21.37 31.44
C MET A 345 -34.08 -22.33 30.54
N ASN A 346 -34.18 -23.64 30.76
CA ASN A 346 -33.44 -24.61 29.95
C ASN A 346 -33.77 -24.55 28.44
N PRO A 347 -35.04 -24.35 28.03
CA PRO A 347 -35.38 -24.09 26.63
C PRO A 347 -34.73 -22.82 26.05
N ILE A 348 -34.79 -21.70 26.78
CA ILE A 348 -34.26 -20.40 26.32
C ILE A 348 -32.73 -20.46 26.15
N LEU A 349 -32.03 -21.11 27.08
CA LEU A 349 -30.57 -21.26 27.03
C LEU A 349 -30.10 -22.39 26.10
N GLY A 350 -31.02 -23.09 25.42
CA GLY A 350 -30.69 -24.24 24.57
C GLY A 350 -30.09 -25.43 25.34
N ILE A 351 -30.19 -25.45 26.67
CA ILE A 351 -29.67 -26.54 27.51
C ILE A 351 -30.63 -27.71 27.39
N LYS A 352 -30.38 -28.59 26.41
CA LYS A 352 -31.11 -29.86 26.27
C LYS A 352 -30.92 -30.67 27.55
N ARG A 353 -32.03 -31.17 28.11
CA ARG A 353 -31.96 -32.09 29.25
C ARG A 353 -31.09 -33.27 28.80
N LYS A 354 -30.07 -33.62 29.59
CA LYS A 354 -29.41 -34.93 29.45
C LYS A 354 -30.50 -35.96 29.64
N GLU A 355 -30.97 -36.54 28.54
CA GLU A 355 -31.92 -37.64 28.61
C GLU A 355 -31.24 -38.73 29.45
N LYS A 356 -31.87 -39.10 30.56
CA LYS A 356 -31.40 -40.28 31.29
C LYS A 356 -31.47 -41.41 30.28
N ILE A 357 -30.34 -42.08 30.04
CA ILE A 357 -30.30 -43.28 29.23
C ILE A 357 -31.21 -44.28 29.94
N VAL A 358 -32.47 -44.37 29.48
CA VAL A 358 -33.40 -45.36 29.98
C VAL A 358 -32.91 -46.68 29.41
N PRO A 359 -32.48 -47.64 30.25
CA PRO A 359 -32.04 -48.93 29.76
C PRO A 359 -33.13 -49.51 28.87
N PHE A 360 -32.74 -49.97 27.69
CA PHE A 360 -33.65 -50.35 26.60
C PHE A 360 -34.79 -51.27 27.06
N TYR A 361 -34.49 -52.24 27.93
CA TYR A 361 -35.46 -53.18 28.48
C TYR A 361 -36.61 -52.53 29.29
N LYS A 362 -36.44 -51.30 29.79
CA LYS A 362 -37.52 -50.54 30.47
C LYS A 362 -38.45 -49.80 29.50
N LYS A 363 -38.03 -49.59 28.24
CA LYS A 363 -38.88 -49.00 27.20
C LYS A 363 -39.83 -50.03 26.60
N CYS A 364 -39.45 -51.31 26.60
CA CYS A 364 -40.29 -52.39 26.10
C CYS A 364 -41.25 -52.88 27.21
N LYS A 365 -42.54 -52.53 27.10
CA LYS A 365 -43.59 -53.12 27.93
C LYS A 365 -43.94 -54.52 27.39
N PHE A 366 -43.12 -55.51 27.69
CA PHE A 366 -43.48 -56.90 27.36
C PHE A 366 -44.57 -57.37 28.34
N ALA A 367 -45.79 -57.59 27.85
CA ALA A 367 -46.85 -58.20 28.66
C ALA A 367 -46.49 -59.67 29.00
N THR A 368 -45.80 -60.35 28.08
CA THR A 368 -45.23 -61.69 28.28
C THR A 368 -44.15 -61.92 27.23
N LEU A 369 -42.87 -62.00 27.65
CA LEU A 369 -41.69 -62.22 26.80
C LEU A 369 -41.79 -63.44 25.86
N ARG A 370 -42.71 -64.37 26.13
CA ARG A 370 -42.93 -65.59 25.34
C ARG A 370 -43.77 -65.39 24.08
N PHE A 371 -44.65 -64.39 24.03
CA PHE A 371 -45.61 -64.23 22.93
C PHE A 371 -45.20 -63.19 21.88
N ASP A 372 -44.26 -62.30 22.21
CA ASP A 372 -43.78 -61.25 21.29
C ASP A 372 -42.50 -61.68 20.53
N LYS A 373 -42.46 -62.92 20.03
CA LYS A 373 -41.30 -63.44 19.27
C LYS A 373 -40.97 -62.59 18.04
N ASN A 374 -41.99 -62.04 17.37
CA ASN A 374 -41.82 -61.17 16.21
C ASN A 374 -41.23 -59.80 16.59
N LEU A 375 -41.65 -59.24 17.73
CA LEU A 375 -41.12 -57.97 18.23
C LEU A 375 -39.65 -58.12 18.65
N ILE A 376 -39.29 -59.27 19.25
CA ILE A 376 -37.90 -59.60 19.60
C ILE A 376 -37.04 -59.74 18.34
N LEU A 377 -37.56 -60.35 17.27
CA LEU A 377 -36.86 -60.48 15.99
C LEU A 377 -36.69 -59.13 15.27
N GLU A 378 -37.70 -58.26 15.27
CA GLU A 378 -37.58 -56.90 14.75
C GLU A 378 -36.56 -56.08 15.54
N LEU A 379 -36.54 -56.22 16.87
CA LEU A 379 -35.55 -55.54 17.72
C LEU A 379 -34.13 -56.08 17.52
N GLN A 380 -33.97 -57.39 17.30
CA GLN A 380 -32.68 -57.95 16.89
C GLN A 380 -32.25 -57.39 15.54
N LYS A 381 -33.14 -57.29 14.55
CA LYS A 381 -32.81 -56.65 13.27
C LYS A 381 -32.33 -55.21 13.45
N VAL A 382 -33.06 -54.38 14.20
CA VAL A 382 -32.65 -52.98 14.45
C VAL A 382 -31.29 -52.90 15.17
N MET A 383 -31.03 -53.77 16.15
CA MET A 383 -29.75 -53.78 16.86
C MET A 383 -28.58 -54.24 15.97
N TYR A 384 -28.79 -55.23 15.10
CA TYR A 384 -27.73 -55.77 14.23
C TYR A 384 -27.58 -55.02 12.90
N GLU A 385 -28.62 -54.33 12.41
CA GLU A 385 -28.57 -53.51 11.20
C GLU A 385 -28.07 -52.08 11.50
N GLY A 386 -28.29 -51.56 12.71
CA GLY A 386 -27.77 -50.27 13.16
C GLY A 386 -26.24 -50.20 13.22
N ASP A 387 -25.56 -51.33 13.40
CA ASP A 387 -24.09 -51.41 13.36
C ASP A 387 -23.53 -51.58 11.94
N LYS A 388 -24.34 -52.02 10.97
CA LYS A 388 -23.91 -52.14 9.58
C LYS A 388 -23.85 -50.79 8.87
N HIS A 389 -24.81 -49.89 9.15
CA HIS A 389 -24.81 -48.57 8.51
C HIS A 389 -23.78 -47.58 9.06
N LYS A 390 -23.22 -47.80 10.26
CA LYS A 390 -22.10 -46.98 10.74
C LYS A 390 -20.76 -47.41 10.18
N LYS A 391 -20.59 -48.67 9.80
CA LYS A 391 -19.30 -49.14 9.26
C LYS A 391 -19.06 -48.59 7.85
N ASP A 392 -20.08 -48.61 6.99
CA ASP A 392 -19.95 -48.08 5.62
C ASP A 392 -19.79 -46.55 5.56
N ASP A 393 -20.38 -45.81 6.51
CA ASP A 393 -20.21 -44.36 6.60
C ASP A 393 -18.89 -43.94 7.26
N ILE A 394 -18.36 -44.75 8.18
CA ILE A 394 -17.01 -44.56 8.73
C ILE A 394 -15.94 -44.94 7.69
N ASP A 395 -16.14 -46.01 6.93
CA ASP A 395 -15.21 -46.42 5.86
C ASP A 395 -15.27 -45.43 4.67
N LYS A 396 -16.43 -44.81 4.38
CA LYS A 396 -16.51 -43.68 3.43
C LYS A 396 -15.87 -42.40 3.98
N ALA A 397 -15.98 -42.13 5.28
CA ALA A 397 -15.32 -40.99 5.91
C ALA A 397 -13.79 -41.16 5.98
N PHE A 398 -13.29 -42.38 6.17
CA PHE A 398 -11.86 -42.69 6.11
C PHE A 398 -11.30 -42.61 4.67
N ASN A 399 -12.04 -43.09 3.66
CA ASN A 399 -11.63 -42.96 2.26
C ASN A 399 -11.66 -41.51 1.74
N LEU A 400 -12.47 -40.63 2.33
CA LEU A 400 -12.46 -39.20 1.99
C LEU A 400 -11.22 -38.46 2.53
N PHE A 401 -10.59 -38.98 3.59
CA PHE A 401 -9.38 -38.40 4.18
C PHE A 401 -8.09 -38.82 3.48
N GLU A 402 -8.07 -39.98 2.81
CA GLU A 402 -6.91 -40.40 2.00
C GLU A 402 -6.82 -39.69 0.63
N TYR A 403 -7.91 -39.06 0.15
CA TYR A 403 -7.92 -38.39 -1.16
C TYR A 403 -7.39 -36.94 -1.15
N PHE A 404 -7.08 -36.38 0.03
CA PHE A 404 -6.49 -35.04 0.17
C PHE A 404 -5.03 -35.06 0.67
N GLY A 405 -4.40 -36.23 0.73
CA GLY A 405 -3.09 -36.42 1.37
C GLY A 405 -1.91 -36.77 0.45
N SER A 406 -2.06 -36.73 -0.88
CA SER A 406 -0.97 -37.12 -1.78
C SER A 406 -1.02 -36.40 -3.13
N ASN A 407 -0.73 -35.10 -3.09
CA ASN A 407 -0.13 -34.35 -4.20
C ASN A 407 0.69 -33.20 -3.62
N GLU A 408 1.89 -33.54 -3.12
CA GLU A 408 3.08 -32.69 -3.07
C GLU A 408 4.23 -33.52 -2.46
N MET A 409 4.94 -34.23 -3.34
CA MET A 409 6.39 -34.46 -3.26
C MET A 409 6.97 -34.15 -4.63
#